data_AF-A0A1Z5IHL7-F1
#
_entry.id   AF-A0A1Z5IHL7-F1
#
_cell.length_a   1.000
_cell.length_b   1.000
_cell.length_c   1.000
_cell.angle_alpha   90.00
_cell.angle_beta   90.00
_cell.angle_gamma   90.00
#
_symmetry.space_group_name_H-M   'P 1'
#
loop_
_entity.id
_entity.type
_entity.pdbx_description
1 polymer ?
#
loop_
_entity_poly.entity_id
_entity_poly.type
_entity_poly.pdbx_seq_one_letter_code
_entity_poly.pdbx_strand_id
1 'polypeptide(L)'
;MLSNVRYSTQVHTDVFQGLITLDKQATRHFLATCSQLVCLVVLLASTLGMVSVQPLSSMNYTAVSLQAVWAAPAERLFMFLILGSFGISWIFWLRDLKYQTLAAKYDQLYQEHLAMIKASAPLTELNAHYRYLMALANHFTLTSNVILLAYAAAIIIYHLQP
;
A
#
# COMPACT_ATOMS: atom_id res chain seq x y z
N MET A 1 0.57 -32.91 37.72
CA MET A 1 -0.50 -31.92 37.45
C MET A 1 0.04 -30.50 37.26
N LEU A 2 0.96 -29.99 38.09
CA LEU A 2 1.59 -28.66 37.90
C LEU A 2 2.37 -28.46 36.57
N SER A 3 2.96 -29.52 36.02
CA SER A 3 3.66 -29.47 34.72
C SER A 3 2.72 -29.18 33.55
N ASN A 4 1.52 -29.78 33.53
CA ASN A 4 0.51 -29.53 32.49
C ASN A 4 -0.05 -28.11 32.56
N VAL A 5 -0.19 -27.55 33.77
CA VAL A 5 -0.65 -26.15 33.93
C VAL A 5 0.41 -25.17 33.42
N ARG A 6 1.70 -25.41 33.73
CA ARG A 6 2.81 -24.61 33.18
C ARG A 6 2.93 -24.75 31.66
N TYR A 7 2.77 -25.95 31.12
CA TYR A 7 2.81 -26.17 29.68
C TYR A 7 1.66 -25.45 28.97
N SER A 8 0.43 -25.54 29.50
CA SER A 8 -0.72 -24.84 28.94
C SER A 8 -0.60 -23.31 29.02
N THR A 9 -0.01 -22.78 30.09
CA THR A 9 0.23 -21.33 30.21
C THR A 9 1.36 -20.85 29.30
N GLN A 10 2.40 -21.67 29.11
CA GLN A 10 3.48 -21.37 28.19
C GLN A 10 2.99 -21.37 26.74
N VAL A 11 2.22 -22.37 26.31
CA VAL A 11 1.60 -22.41 24.97
C VAL A 11 0.67 -21.22 24.76
N HIS A 12 -0.15 -20.85 25.75
CA HIS A 12 -0.99 -19.65 25.65
C HIS A 12 -0.17 -18.35 25.51
N THR A 13 0.98 -18.27 26.17
CA THR A 13 1.87 -17.11 26.08
C THR A 13 2.56 -17.05 24.72
N ASP A 14 2.98 -18.20 24.17
CA ASP A 14 3.64 -18.31 22.88
C ASP A 14 2.67 -17.96 21.73
N VAL A 15 1.42 -18.43 21.80
CA VAL A 15 0.36 -18.07 20.84
C VAL A 15 0.04 -16.59 20.90
N PHE A 16 -0.03 -16.01 22.11
CA PHE A 16 -0.28 -14.59 22.30
C PHE A 16 0.84 -13.72 21.72
N GLN A 17 2.11 -14.08 21.98
CA GLN A 17 3.25 -13.39 21.36
C GLN A 17 3.26 -13.56 19.84
N GLY A 18 2.97 -14.75 19.34
CA GLY A 18 2.82 -15.04 17.90
C GLY A 18 1.81 -14.13 17.24
N LEU A 19 0.58 -14.05 17.76
CA LEU A 19 -0.44 -13.14 17.24
C LEU A 19 -0.02 -11.67 17.32
N ILE A 20 0.63 -11.23 18.41
CA ILE A 20 1.12 -9.82 18.51
C ILE A 20 2.15 -9.53 17.42
N THR A 21 3.06 -10.45 17.13
CA THR A 21 4.05 -10.23 16.07
C THR A 21 3.41 -10.15 14.70
N LEU A 22 2.39 -10.98 14.43
CA LEU A 22 1.60 -10.94 13.20
C LEU A 22 0.79 -9.63 13.09
N ASP A 23 0.17 -9.19 14.18
CA ASP A 23 -0.58 -7.92 14.24
C ASP A 23 0.32 -6.70 13.98
N LYS A 24 1.52 -6.67 14.57
CA LYS A 24 2.52 -5.63 14.27
C LYS A 24 2.94 -5.63 12.79
N GLN A 25 3.06 -6.81 12.18
CA GLN A 25 3.40 -6.91 10.77
C GLN A 25 2.21 -6.49 9.88
N ALA A 26 0.97 -6.85 10.25
CA ALA A 26 -0.24 -6.43 9.55
C ALA A 26 -0.43 -4.90 9.61
N THR A 27 -0.15 -4.29 10.75
CA THR A 27 -0.14 -2.82 10.89
C THR A 27 0.87 -2.17 9.94
N ARG A 28 2.08 -2.75 9.82
CA ARG A 28 3.11 -2.24 8.88
C ARG A 28 2.69 -2.43 7.42
N HIS A 29 2.05 -3.55 7.08
CA HIS A 29 1.48 -3.80 5.76
C HIS A 29 0.39 -2.78 5.42
N PHE A 30 -0.53 -2.53 6.35
CA PHE A 30 -1.55 -1.49 6.23
C PHE A 30 -0.93 -0.09 6.01
N LEU A 31 0.08 0.30 6.78
CA LEU A 31 0.73 1.60 6.62
C LEU A 31 1.47 1.73 5.27
N ALA A 32 2.09 0.65 4.79
CA ALA A 32 2.77 0.63 3.50
C ALA A 32 1.78 0.80 2.34
N THR A 33 0.68 0.03 2.35
CA THR A 33 -0.38 0.09 1.32
C THR A 33 -1.11 1.44 1.34
N CYS A 34 -1.38 2.00 2.52
CA CYS A 34 -1.94 3.34 2.66
C CYS A 34 -1.00 4.42 2.11
N SER A 35 0.29 4.34 2.43
CA SER A 35 1.30 5.29 1.93
C SER A 35 1.45 5.21 0.41
N GLN A 36 1.40 3.99 -0.15
CA GLN A 36 1.39 3.77 -1.60
C GLN A 36 0.17 4.42 -2.25
N LEU A 37 -1.03 4.22 -1.68
CA LEU A 37 -2.26 4.81 -2.20
C LEU A 37 -2.20 6.34 -2.21
N VAL A 38 -1.70 6.96 -1.13
CA VAL A 38 -1.49 8.41 -1.06
C VAL A 38 -0.54 8.89 -2.16
N CYS A 39 0.56 8.17 -2.39
CA CYS A 39 1.50 8.52 -3.48
C CYS A 39 0.83 8.47 -4.85
N LEU A 40 -0.01 7.46 -5.11
CA LEU A 40 -0.74 7.34 -6.37
C LEU A 40 -1.78 8.46 -6.54
N VAL A 41 -2.46 8.87 -5.46
CA VAL A 41 -3.38 10.02 -5.50
C VAL A 41 -2.63 11.32 -5.80
N VAL A 42 -1.47 11.55 -5.18
CA VAL A 42 -0.61 12.71 -5.47
C VAL A 42 -0.14 12.70 -6.93
N LEU A 43 0.21 11.53 -7.46
CA LEU A 43 0.60 11.35 -8.86
C LEU A 43 -0.54 11.73 -9.80
N LEU A 44 -1.76 11.25 -9.54
CA LEU A 44 -2.96 11.60 -10.31
C LEU A 44 -3.27 13.09 -10.24
N ALA A 45 -3.24 13.68 -9.04
CA ALA A 45 -3.48 15.12 -8.87
C ALA A 45 -2.45 15.97 -9.62
N SER A 46 -1.18 15.55 -9.59
CA SER A 46 -0.08 16.27 -10.26
C SER A 46 -0.18 16.17 -11.78
N THR A 47 -0.58 15.01 -12.31
CA THR A 47 -0.78 14.80 -13.75
C THR A 47 -1.98 15.59 -14.27
N LEU A 48 -3.11 15.60 -13.55
CA LEU A 48 -4.26 16.46 -13.86
C LEU A 48 -3.89 17.95 -13.79
N GLY A 49 -3.12 18.36 -12.77
CA GLY A 49 -2.60 19.72 -12.65
C GLY A 49 -1.75 20.13 -13.85
N MET A 50 -0.85 19.24 -14.30
CA MET A 50 0.00 19.48 -15.47
C MET A 50 -0.81 19.63 -16.77
N VAL A 51 -1.86 18.84 -16.98
CA VAL A 51 -2.76 18.96 -18.15
C VAL A 51 -3.61 20.24 -18.11
N SER A 52 -3.88 20.76 -16.90
CA SER A 52 -4.68 21.98 -16.71
C SER A 52 -3.88 23.28 -16.94
N VAL A 53 -2.55 23.20 -16.88
CA VAL A 53 -1.68 24.32 -17.28
C VAL A 53 -1.64 24.35 -18.81
N GLN A 54 -2.00 25.48 -19.41
CA GLN A 54 -1.92 25.64 -20.87
C GLN A 54 -0.51 25.30 -21.35
N PRO A 55 -0.35 24.34 -22.26
CA PRO A 55 0.96 23.92 -22.71
C PRO A 55 1.64 25.11 -23.41
N LEU A 56 2.93 25.34 -23.14
CA LEU A 56 3.72 26.39 -23.80
C LEU A 56 3.65 26.32 -25.35
N SER A 57 3.28 25.17 -25.93
CA SER A 57 3.00 25.00 -27.36
C SER A 57 1.77 25.77 -27.86
N SER A 58 0.79 26.08 -27.01
CA SER A 58 -0.36 26.92 -27.37
C SER A 58 0.01 28.40 -27.45
N MET A 59 1.20 28.78 -27.00
CA MET A 59 1.78 30.12 -27.17
C MET A 59 2.64 30.21 -28.45
N ASN A 60 2.14 29.78 -29.61
CA ASN A 60 2.80 29.97 -30.93
C ASN A 60 4.26 29.48 -31.08
N TYR A 61 4.81 28.73 -30.12
CA TYR A 61 6.15 28.16 -30.23
C TYR A 61 6.07 26.81 -30.94
N THR A 62 6.46 26.80 -32.21
CA THR A 62 6.49 25.62 -33.09
C THR A 62 7.49 24.53 -32.68
N ALA A 63 8.33 24.81 -31.67
CA ALA A 63 9.24 23.83 -31.07
C ALA A 63 9.32 24.08 -29.56
N VAL A 64 8.61 23.26 -28.78
CA VAL A 64 8.82 23.20 -27.33
C VAL A 64 10.10 22.40 -27.08
N SER A 65 11.19 23.08 -26.81
CA SER A 65 12.43 22.42 -26.38
C SER A 65 12.27 21.96 -24.93
N LEU A 66 12.92 20.85 -24.56
CA LEU A 66 12.97 20.37 -23.18
C LEU A 66 13.43 21.49 -22.22
N GLN A 67 14.30 22.39 -22.70
CA GLN A 67 14.80 23.53 -21.96
C GLN A 67 13.73 24.58 -21.61
N ALA A 68 12.69 24.75 -22.43
CA ALA A 68 11.58 25.67 -22.17
C ALA A 68 10.65 25.14 -21.07
N VAL A 69 10.38 23.83 -21.07
CA VAL A 69 9.63 23.13 -20.00
C VAL A 69 10.38 23.22 -18.66
N TRP A 70 11.71 23.12 -18.70
CA TRP A 70 12.56 23.29 -17.52
C TRP A 70 12.63 24.73 -16.99
N ALA A 71 12.32 25.72 -17.84
CA ALA A 71 12.28 27.13 -17.47
C ALA A 71 10.96 27.54 -16.78
N ALA A 72 9.88 26.77 -16.96
CA ALA A 72 8.60 27.01 -16.31
C ALA A 72 8.58 26.43 -14.88
N PRO A 73 8.51 27.27 -13.83
CA PRO A 73 8.60 26.80 -12.45
C PRO A 73 7.42 25.89 -12.04
N ALA A 74 6.23 26.10 -12.62
CA ALA A 74 5.05 25.29 -12.36
C ALA A 74 5.17 23.87 -12.97
N GLU A 75 5.56 23.76 -14.25
CA GLU A 75 5.75 22.47 -14.92
C GLU A 75 6.86 21.65 -14.27
N ARG A 76 7.96 22.31 -13.87
CA ARG A 76 9.05 21.68 -13.12
C ARG A 76 8.58 21.11 -11.78
N LEU A 77 7.75 21.83 -11.05
CA LEU A 77 7.17 21.35 -9.79
C LEU A 77 6.29 20.11 -10.01
N PHE A 78 5.41 20.12 -11.01
CA PHE A 78 4.58 18.96 -11.34
C PHE A 78 5.41 17.76 -11.80
N MET A 79 6.44 17.94 -12.62
CA MET A 79 7.33 16.85 -13.02
C MET A 79 8.06 16.23 -11.83
N PHE A 80 8.57 17.04 -10.89
CA PHE A 80 9.18 16.51 -9.67
C PHE A 80 8.19 15.75 -8.80
N LEU A 81 6.96 16.26 -8.66
CA LEU A 81 5.91 15.56 -7.91
C LEU A 81 5.55 14.22 -8.57
N ILE A 82 5.42 14.17 -9.90
CA ILE A 82 5.11 12.95 -10.64
C ILE A 82 6.24 11.92 -10.47
N LEU A 83 7.48 12.30 -10.76
CA LEU A 83 8.63 11.39 -10.65
C LEU A 83 8.88 10.95 -9.20
N GLY A 84 8.77 11.88 -8.25
CA GLY A 84 8.97 11.61 -6.83
C GLY A 84 7.89 10.69 -6.27
N SER A 85 6.61 10.99 -6.52
CA SER A 85 5.50 10.15 -6.07
C SER A 85 5.53 8.76 -6.70
N PHE A 86 5.89 8.65 -7.98
CA PHE A 86 6.06 7.36 -8.65
C PHE A 86 7.18 6.53 -8.02
N GLY A 87 8.36 7.13 -7.83
CA GLY A 87 9.50 6.44 -7.22
C GLY A 87 9.22 5.99 -5.78
N ILE A 88 8.62 6.86 -4.97
CA ILE A 88 8.25 6.55 -3.58
C ILE A 88 7.17 5.46 -3.54
N SER A 89 6.16 5.52 -4.41
CA SER A 89 5.13 4.48 -4.55
C SER A 89 5.75 3.11 -4.83
N TRP A 90 6.75 3.04 -5.71
CA TRP A 90 7.43 1.80 -6.06
C TRP A 90 8.24 1.21 -4.89
N ILE A 91 8.86 2.07 -4.08
CA ILE A 91 9.57 1.65 -2.86
C ILE A 91 8.60 1.03 -1.86
N PHE A 92 7.44 1.66 -1.65
CA PHE A 92 6.41 1.11 -0.75
C PHE A 92 5.88 -0.22 -1.26
N TRP A 93 5.62 -0.34 -2.56
CA TRP A 93 5.21 -1.59 -3.18
C TRP A 93 6.24 -2.72 -3.00
N LEU A 94 7.53 -2.46 -3.24
CA LEU A 94 8.61 -3.43 -3.02
C LEU A 94 8.72 -3.87 -1.55
N ARG A 95 8.53 -2.92 -0.62
CA ARG A 95 8.51 -3.23 0.81
C ARG A 95 7.31 -4.09 1.17
N ASP A 96 6.20 -3.91 0.47
CA ASP A 96 4.94 -4.63 0.69
C ASP A 96 5.00 -6.10 0.32
N LEU A 97 5.80 -6.46 -0.69
CA LEU A 97 6.02 -7.86 -1.12
C LEU A 97 6.43 -8.78 0.04
N LYS A 98 7.14 -8.25 1.04
CA LYS A 98 7.57 -9.01 2.22
C LYS A 98 6.39 -9.49 3.08
N TYR A 99 5.23 -8.84 2.98
CA TYR A 99 4.05 -9.15 3.78
C TYR A 99 3.08 -10.13 3.09
N GLN A 100 3.35 -10.57 1.86
CA GLN A 100 2.51 -11.55 1.16
C GLN A 100 2.38 -12.89 1.91
N THR A 101 3.38 -13.25 2.70
CA THR A 101 3.38 -14.49 3.49
C THR A 101 2.66 -14.38 4.84
N LEU A 102 2.17 -13.20 5.24
CA LEU A 102 1.49 -13.01 6.52
C LEU A 102 0.22 -13.86 6.63
N ALA A 103 -0.59 -13.86 5.57
CA ALA A 103 -1.87 -14.58 5.56
C ALA A 103 -1.65 -16.08 5.80
N ALA A 104 -0.67 -16.68 5.11
CA ALA A 104 -0.33 -18.09 5.29
C ALA A 104 0.18 -18.40 6.70
N LYS A 105 1.05 -17.55 7.28
CA LYS A 105 1.55 -17.72 8.65
C LYS A 105 0.44 -17.60 9.70
N TYR A 106 -0.49 -16.69 9.48
CA TYR A 106 -1.66 -16.53 10.32
C TYR A 106 -2.62 -17.71 10.20
N ASP A 107 -2.92 -18.17 8.98
CA ASP A 107 -3.83 -19.31 8.77
C ASP A 107 -3.28 -20.58 9.44
N GLN A 108 -1.97 -20.80 9.38
CA GLN A 108 -1.33 -21.90 10.10
C GLN A 108 -1.53 -21.77 11.62
N LEU A 109 -1.19 -20.61 12.21
CA LEU A 109 -1.34 -20.36 13.65
C LEU A 109 -2.80 -20.46 14.11
N TYR A 110 -3.72 -19.96 13.29
CA TYR A 110 -5.15 -19.99 13.56
C TYR A 110 -5.71 -21.41 13.52
N GLN A 111 -5.30 -22.23 12.54
CA GLN A 111 -5.72 -23.64 12.46
C GLN A 111 -5.16 -24.47 13.63
N GLU A 112 -3.89 -24.26 14.00
CA GLU A 112 -3.24 -25.00 15.09
C GLU A 112 -3.81 -24.63 16.47
N HIS A 113 -4.29 -23.39 16.66
CA HIS A 113 -4.70 -22.87 17.98
C HIS A 113 -6.13 -22.29 18.04
N LEU A 114 -7.00 -22.68 17.10
CA LEU A 114 -8.37 -22.18 16.97
C LEU A 114 -9.17 -22.23 18.27
N ALA A 115 -9.11 -23.36 18.98
CA ALA A 115 -9.85 -23.57 20.23
C ALA A 115 -9.37 -22.62 21.33
N MET A 116 -8.06 -22.36 21.39
CA MET A 116 -7.44 -21.47 22.37
C MET A 116 -7.76 -20.00 22.09
N ILE A 117 -7.74 -19.61 20.81
CA ILE A 117 -8.08 -18.25 20.38
C ILE A 117 -9.55 -17.93 20.70
N LYS A 118 -10.47 -18.87 20.44
CA LYS A 118 -11.92 -18.70 20.72
C LYS A 118 -12.26 -18.70 22.22
N ALA A 119 -11.47 -19.39 23.05
CA ALA A 119 -11.72 -19.50 24.48
C ALA A 119 -11.24 -18.27 25.26
N SER A 120 -10.39 -17.43 24.67
CA SER A 120 -9.76 -16.29 25.33
C SER A 120 -10.20 -14.97 24.68
N ALA A 121 -10.89 -14.14 25.45
CA ALA A 121 -11.34 -12.81 25.00
C ALA A 121 -10.22 -11.94 24.40
N PRO A 122 -9.03 -11.78 25.02
CA PRO A 122 -7.98 -10.95 24.44
C PRO A 122 -7.39 -11.51 23.14
N LEU A 123 -7.30 -12.85 23.01
CA LEU A 123 -6.86 -13.47 21.75
C LEU A 123 -7.91 -13.30 20.65
N THR A 124 -9.20 -13.33 20.99
CA THR A 124 -10.29 -13.11 20.03
C THR A 124 -10.29 -11.67 19.51
N GLU A 125 -10.07 -10.68 20.37
CA GLU A 125 -9.98 -9.27 19.97
C GLU A 125 -8.76 -9.00 19.07
N LEU A 126 -7.58 -9.49 19.48
CA LEU A 126 -6.35 -9.36 18.69
C LEU A 126 -6.48 -10.03 17.32
N ASN A 127 -7.15 -11.19 17.30
CA ASN A 127 -7.48 -11.90 16.08
C ASN A 127 -8.40 -11.10 15.14
N ALA A 128 -9.45 -10.47 15.68
CA ALA A 128 -10.36 -9.63 14.92
C ALA A 128 -9.64 -8.39 14.36
N HIS A 129 -8.79 -7.75 15.17
CA HIS A 129 -7.98 -6.60 14.75
C HIS A 129 -7.02 -6.94 13.61
N TYR A 130 -6.28 -8.05 13.72
CA TYR A 130 -5.41 -8.54 12.65
C TYR A 130 -6.18 -8.74 11.34
N ARG A 131 -7.34 -9.42 11.39
CA ARG A 131 -8.17 -9.68 10.19
C ARG A 131 -8.70 -8.39 9.57
N TYR A 132 -9.12 -7.44 10.40
CA TYR A 132 -9.54 -6.13 9.94
C TYR A 132 -8.41 -5.38 9.20
N LEU A 133 -7.21 -5.33 9.79
CA LEU A 133 -6.04 -4.70 9.17
C LEU A 133 -5.66 -5.35 7.83
N MET A 134 -5.65 -6.68 7.77
CA MET A 134 -5.36 -7.42 6.54
C MET A 134 -6.42 -7.19 5.45
N ALA A 135 -7.71 -7.16 5.81
CA ALA A 135 -8.78 -6.88 4.87
C ALA A 135 -8.65 -5.47 4.27
N LEU A 136 -8.33 -4.48 5.12
CA LEU A 136 -8.19 -3.10 4.70
C LEU A 136 -6.92 -2.90 3.84
N ALA A 137 -5.80 -3.53 4.22
CA ALA A 137 -4.57 -3.51 3.43
C ALA A 137 -4.79 -4.14 2.04
N ASN A 138 -5.45 -5.30 1.95
CA ASN A 138 -5.82 -5.91 0.67
C ASN A 138 -6.71 -4.99 -0.19
N HIS A 139 -7.69 -4.33 0.44
CA HIS A 139 -8.55 -3.38 -0.27
C HIS A 139 -7.74 -2.21 -0.84
N PHE A 140 -6.77 -1.68 -0.09
CA PHE A 140 -5.89 -0.60 -0.55
C PHE A 140 -4.93 -1.05 -1.65
N THR A 141 -4.39 -2.27 -1.57
CA THR A 141 -3.58 -2.85 -2.63
C THR A 141 -4.37 -3.00 -3.93
N LEU A 142 -5.59 -3.52 -3.86
CA LEU A 142 -6.46 -3.66 -5.03
C LEU A 142 -6.79 -2.30 -5.63
N THR A 143 -7.15 -1.33 -4.79
CA THR A 143 -7.43 0.04 -5.22
C THR A 143 -6.22 0.69 -5.89
N SER A 144 -5.03 0.51 -5.32
CA SER A 144 -3.77 1.01 -5.89
C SER A 144 -3.48 0.39 -7.26
N ASN A 145 -3.71 -0.92 -7.42
CA ASN A 145 -3.55 -1.61 -8.70
C ASN A 145 -4.56 -1.12 -9.75
N VAL A 146 -5.81 -0.90 -9.37
CA VAL A 146 -6.85 -0.35 -10.27
C VAL A 146 -6.48 1.06 -10.73
N ILE A 147 -6.01 1.92 -9.82
CA ILE A 147 -5.55 3.28 -10.16
C ILE A 147 -4.39 3.22 -11.16
N LEU A 148 -3.39 2.36 -10.90
CA LEU A 148 -2.22 2.24 -11.76
C LEU A 148 -2.59 1.70 -13.15
N LEU A 149 -3.49 0.73 -13.23
CA LEU A 149 -3.99 0.18 -14.49
C LEU A 149 -4.82 1.21 -15.26
N ALA A 150 -5.70 1.96 -14.58
CA ALA A 150 -6.46 3.04 -15.19
C ALA A 150 -5.55 4.15 -15.72
N TYR A 151 -4.50 4.51 -14.97
CA TYR A 151 -3.50 5.50 -15.39
C TYR A 151 -2.73 5.02 -16.63
N ALA A 152 -2.28 3.77 -16.66
CA ALA A 152 -1.62 3.18 -17.83
C ALA A 152 -2.55 3.13 -19.05
N ALA A 153 -3.82 2.74 -18.87
CA ALA A 153 -4.81 2.72 -19.93
C ALA A 153 -5.08 4.13 -20.50
N ALA A 154 -5.18 5.14 -19.63
CA ALA A 154 -5.36 6.53 -20.05
C ALA A 154 -4.20 7.04 -20.92
N ILE A 155 -2.95 6.72 -20.54
CA ILE A 155 -1.76 7.06 -21.35
C ILE A 155 -1.83 6.38 -22.73
N ILE A 156 -2.18 5.10 -22.77
CA ILE A 156 -2.29 4.33 -24.03
C ILE A 156 -3.38 4.94 -24.92
N ILE A 157 -4.56 5.24 -24.37
CA ILE A 157 -5.66 5.87 -25.12
C ILE A 157 -5.25 7.24 -25.64
N TYR A 158 -4.60 8.07 -24.82
CA TYR A 158 -4.11 9.39 -25.23
C TYR A 158 -3.14 9.31 -26.42
N HIS A 159 -2.26 8.30 -26.45
CA HIS A 159 -1.33 8.08 -27.57
C HIS A 159 -1.96 7.39 -28.79
N LEU A 160 -3.10 6.71 -28.63
CA LEU A 160 -3.85 6.08 -29.71
C LEU A 160 -4.90 7.01 -30.33
N GLN A 161 -5.27 8.10 -29.66
CA GLN A 161 -6.11 9.14 -30.23
C GLN A 161 -5.30 9.97 -31.25
N PRO A 162 -5.73 10.02 -32.52
CA PRO A 162 -5.06 10.80 -33.57
C PRO A 162 -5.20 12.32 -33.37
#